data_AF-A9URC9-F1
#
_entry.id   AF-A9URC9-F1
#
_cell.length_a   1.000
_cell.length_b   1.000
_cell.length_c   1.000
_cell.angle_alpha   90.00
_cell.angle_beta   90.00
_cell.angle_gamma   90.00
#
_symmetry.space_group_name_H-M   'P 1'
#
loop_
_entity.id
_entity.type
_entity.pdbx_description
1 polymer ?
#
loop_
_entity_poly.entity_id
_entity_poly.type
_entity_poly.pdbx_seq_one_letter_code
_entity_poly.pdbx_strand_id
1 'polypeptide(L)'
;MLLARHVGGLSTMAPDDHRFYLHGHALPDCPVSHWTSKHDMHPITAGIFILWAVMGCCFALYTNTKYNSLVVFERRLHNSFISNTYWVLTFACLAVRGILGALRYGYTASAGGDLDFVVFLLSAIMLGAANVSLCCALLHQRKFRQFPQAEPSLNSPLDSEAAVLLITPTRRPKLIFVMRVVFYAGDFKPSVGMRCLIFVGVVFSCVNALPPLVWQTILPGRCILNVFSWVDLILFVDSLSMVFFFVFLRAEYLRLRELTLYEAYSQISESWRFIS
;
A
#
# COMPACT_ATOMS: atom_id res chain seq x y z
N MET A 1 -14.33 -39.18 -39.65
CA MET A 1 -15.57 -38.45 -39.99
C MET A 1 -16.55 -38.54 -38.81
N LEU A 2 -16.22 -37.94 -37.66
CA LEU A 2 -17.03 -37.96 -36.42
C LEU A 2 -16.43 -36.99 -35.38
N LEU A 3 -16.39 -35.68 -35.68
CA LEU A 3 -15.92 -34.64 -34.73
C LEU A 3 -16.46 -33.25 -35.10
N ALA A 4 -17.79 -33.13 -35.20
CA ALA A 4 -18.45 -31.83 -35.41
C ALA A 4 -19.87 -31.86 -34.81
N ARG A 5 -20.00 -31.87 -33.47
CA ARG A 5 -21.32 -31.74 -32.83
C ARG A 5 -21.35 -31.22 -31.39
N HIS A 6 -20.48 -30.29 -31.02
CA HIS A 6 -20.60 -29.56 -29.74
C HIS A 6 -20.25 -28.07 -29.85
N VAL A 7 -20.89 -27.39 -30.81
CA VAL A 7 -21.00 -25.92 -30.80
C VAL A 7 -22.48 -25.60 -30.98
N GLY A 8 -23.23 -25.70 -29.89
CA GLY A 8 -24.68 -25.57 -29.90
C GLY A 8 -25.19 -25.32 -28.49
N GLY A 9 -24.97 -24.11 -28.01
CA GLY A 9 -25.37 -23.70 -26.67
C GLY A 9 -24.93 -22.28 -26.31
N LEU A 10 -24.89 -21.36 -27.29
CA LEU A 10 -24.82 -19.93 -26.99
C LEU A 10 -26.22 -19.52 -26.51
N SER A 11 -26.52 -19.80 -25.25
CA SER A 11 -27.71 -19.26 -24.60
C SER A 11 -27.63 -17.75 -24.71
N THR A 12 -28.59 -17.17 -25.42
CA THR A 12 -28.88 -15.74 -25.41
C THR A 12 -29.09 -15.34 -23.96
N MET A 13 -28.06 -14.78 -23.33
CA MET A 13 -28.13 -14.19 -21.99
C MET A 13 -29.29 -13.19 -22.01
N ALA A 14 -30.29 -13.45 -21.17
CA ALA A 14 -31.40 -12.53 -20.97
C ALA A 14 -30.82 -11.17 -20.50
N PRO A 15 -31.27 -10.05 -21.08
CA PRO A 15 -30.65 -8.73 -20.89
C PRO A 15 -30.78 -8.11 -19.49
N ASP A 16 -31.27 -8.84 -18.48
CA ASP A 16 -31.64 -8.26 -17.17
C ASP A 16 -30.93 -8.89 -15.95
N ASP A 17 -29.97 -9.81 -16.12
CA ASP A 17 -29.26 -10.41 -14.97
C ASP A 17 -28.04 -9.55 -14.58
N HIS A 18 -28.31 -8.41 -13.92
CA HIS A 18 -27.30 -7.49 -13.35
C HIS A 18 -26.61 -8.10 -12.11
N ARG A 19 -25.91 -9.22 -12.27
CA ARG A 19 -25.07 -9.75 -11.20
C ARG A 19 -23.79 -8.93 -11.09
N PHE A 20 -23.35 -8.64 -9.87
CA PHE A 20 -22.08 -7.96 -9.65
C PHE A 20 -20.91 -8.90 -9.93
N TYR A 21 -20.07 -8.54 -10.90
CA TYR A 21 -18.88 -9.30 -11.24
C TYR A 21 -17.62 -8.66 -10.66
N LEU A 22 -16.95 -9.34 -9.72
CA LEU A 22 -15.61 -8.94 -9.26
C LEU A 22 -14.57 -9.68 -10.13
N HIS A 23 -13.92 -8.95 -11.05
CA HIS A 23 -13.03 -9.53 -12.09
C HIS A 23 -13.70 -10.60 -12.98
N GLY A 24 -14.96 -10.41 -13.36
CA GLY A 24 -15.67 -11.32 -14.28
C GLY A 24 -16.35 -12.53 -13.63
N HIS A 25 -16.37 -12.61 -12.29
CA HIS A 25 -17.12 -13.64 -11.57
C HIS A 25 -18.23 -13.06 -10.69
N ALA A 26 -19.45 -13.60 -10.81
CA ALA A 26 -20.61 -13.19 -10.03
C ALA A 26 -20.33 -13.38 -8.53
N LEU A 27 -20.51 -12.32 -7.75
CA LEU A 27 -20.43 -12.37 -6.29
C LEU A 27 -21.68 -13.08 -5.73
N PRO A 28 -21.59 -13.72 -4.55
CA PRO A 28 -22.74 -14.34 -3.92
C PRO A 28 -23.80 -13.29 -3.57
N ASP A 29 -25.03 -13.50 -4.04
CA ASP A 29 -26.14 -12.61 -3.72
C ASP A 29 -26.48 -12.71 -2.24
N CYS A 30 -26.37 -11.59 -1.53
CA CYS A 30 -26.99 -11.49 -0.23
C CYS A 30 -28.52 -11.50 -0.42
N PRO A 31 -29.31 -12.03 0.52
CA PRO A 31 -30.76 -12.02 0.42
C PRO A 31 -31.29 -10.58 0.53
N VAL A 32 -31.27 -9.86 -0.59
CA VAL A 32 -31.86 -8.53 -0.78
C VAL A 32 -33.28 -8.70 -1.29
N SER A 33 -34.18 -9.18 -0.44
CA SER A 33 -35.60 -9.33 -0.84
C SER A 33 -36.34 -8.00 -1.04
N HIS A 34 -35.68 -6.84 -0.88
CA HIS A 34 -36.30 -5.52 -1.10
C HIS A 34 -35.42 -4.44 -1.76
N TRP A 35 -34.16 -4.74 -2.13
CA TRP A 35 -33.24 -3.73 -2.67
C TRP A 35 -32.99 -3.84 -4.19
N THR A 36 -33.69 -4.73 -4.90
CA THR A 36 -33.57 -4.97 -6.36
C THR A 36 -34.06 -3.82 -7.25
N SER A 37 -34.10 -2.60 -6.73
CA SER A 37 -34.53 -1.40 -7.45
C SER A 37 -33.32 -0.72 -8.09
N LYS A 38 -32.75 -1.31 -9.16
CA LYS A 38 -31.93 -0.70 -10.25
C LYS A 38 -30.82 0.32 -9.89
N HIS A 39 -30.54 0.53 -8.61
CA HIS A 39 -29.70 1.55 -8.02
C HIS A 39 -29.02 0.94 -6.80
N ASP A 40 -28.24 -0.11 -7.04
CA ASP A 40 -27.47 -0.81 -6.02
C ASP A 40 -26.31 0.08 -5.57
N MET A 41 -26.61 1.08 -4.77
CA MET A 41 -25.62 1.85 -4.04
C MET A 41 -25.07 0.97 -2.92
N HIS A 42 -23.73 0.91 -2.79
CA HIS A 42 -23.04 0.23 -1.70
C HIS A 42 -22.48 1.27 -0.72
N PRO A 43 -23.33 1.88 0.13
CA PRO A 43 -22.93 3.04 0.95
C PRO A 43 -21.83 2.70 1.96
N ILE A 44 -21.80 1.47 2.48
CA ILE A 44 -20.76 1.04 3.42
C ILE A 44 -19.41 0.91 2.70
N THR A 45 -19.37 0.23 1.56
CA THR A 45 -18.16 0.10 0.76
C THR A 45 -17.63 1.49 0.35
N ALA A 46 -18.51 2.37 -0.13
CA ALA A 46 -18.16 3.76 -0.42
C ALA A 46 -17.62 4.49 0.82
N GLY A 47 -18.25 4.31 1.98
CA GLY A 47 -17.79 4.86 3.26
C GLY A 47 -16.39 4.40 3.67
N ILE A 48 -16.06 3.11 3.47
CA ILE A 48 -14.71 2.58 3.73
C ILE A 48 -13.68 3.25 2.80
N PHE A 49 -14.01 3.45 1.54
CA PHE A 49 -13.13 4.15 0.60
C PHE A 49 -12.97 5.65 0.91
N ILE A 50 -14.02 6.32 1.41
CA ILE A 50 -13.92 7.69 1.94
C ILE A 50 -12.97 7.72 3.14
N LEU A 51 -13.09 6.75 4.04
CA LEU A 51 -12.19 6.62 5.18
C LEU A 51 -10.73 6.44 4.72
N TRP A 52 -10.46 5.63 3.69
CA TRP A 52 -9.13 5.50 3.10
C TRP A 52 -8.61 6.82 2.52
N ALA A 53 -9.46 7.55 1.80
CA ALA A 53 -9.10 8.84 1.23
C ALA A 53 -8.66 9.82 2.32
N VAL A 54 -9.44 9.91 3.40
CA VAL A 54 -9.16 10.78 4.55
C VAL A 54 -7.89 10.34 5.27
N MET A 55 -7.76 9.06 5.62
CA MET A 55 -6.56 8.55 6.31
C MET A 55 -5.29 8.74 5.47
N GLY A 56 -5.34 8.38 4.18
CA GLY A 56 -4.21 8.55 3.27
C GLY A 56 -3.80 10.02 3.14
N CYS A 57 -4.76 10.93 3.02
CA CYS A 57 -4.49 12.37 2.95
C CYS A 57 -3.88 12.89 4.26
N CYS A 58 -4.47 12.55 5.41
CA CYS A 58 -3.94 12.92 6.72
C CYS A 58 -2.52 12.39 6.95
N PHE A 59 -2.26 11.12 6.64
CA PHE A 59 -0.93 10.51 6.79
C PHE A 59 0.09 11.12 5.82
N ALA A 60 -0.28 11.42 4.56
CA ALA A 60 0.59 12.09 3.60
C ALA A 60 0.98 13.49 4.08
N LEU A 61 0.00 14.31 4.47
CA LEU A 61 0.23 15.68 4.96
C LEU A 61 1.03 15.69 6.26
N TYR A 62 0.70 14.80 7.20
CA TYR A 62 1.40 14.70 8.47
C TYR A 62 2.84 14.23 8.27
N THR A 63 3.07 13.23 7.42
CA THR A 63 4.43 12.76 7.08
C THR A 63 5.23 13.87 6.42
N ASN A 64 4.64 14.61 5.47
CA ASN A 64 5.33 15.68 4.77
C ASN A 64 5.71 16.84 5.71
N THR A 65 4.81 17.24 6.59
CA THR A 65 5.03 18.38 7.50
C THR A 65 5.93 18.02 8.67
N LYS A 66 5.73 16.86 9.30
CA LYS A 66 6.41 16.48 10.54
C LYS A 66 7.65 15.63 10.34
N TYR A 67 7.62 14.70 9.37
CA TYR A 67 8.67 13.69 9.22
C TYR A 67 9.65 13.98 8.08
N ASN A 68 9.42 15.01 7.27
CA ASN A 68 10.32 15.39 6.17
C ASN A 68 11.31 16.51 6.55
N SER A 69 11.26 17.02 7.78
CA SER A 69 12.19 18.03 8.27
C SER A 69 12.66 17.70 9.69
N LEU A 70 13.91 18.05 9.98
CA LEU A 70 14.48 17.99 11.31
C LEU A 70 14.79 19.42 11.76
N VAL A 71 14.27 19.81 12.93
CA VAL A 71 14.61 21.10 13.55
C VAL A 71 15.74 20.85 14.55
N VAL A 72 16.92 21.41 14.29
CA VAL A 72 18.08 21.35 15.20
C VAL A 72 18.53 22.79 15.42
N PHE A 73 18.54 23.25 16.67
CA PHE A 73 18.86 24.64 17.05
C PHE A 73 18.07 25.69 16.23
N GLU A 74 16.74 25.54 16.17
CA GLU A 74 15.82 26.42 15.41
C GLU A 74 16.02 26.43 13.88
N ARG A 75 17.05 25.77 13.35
CA ARG A 75 17.26 25.60 11.91
C ARG A 75 16.60 24.32 11.42
N ARG A 76 15.81 24.44 10.36
CA ARG A 76 15.24 23.30 9.63
C ARG A 76 16.30 22.74 8.70
N LEU A 77 16.82 21.56 9.04
CA LEU A 77 17.70 20.80 8.17
C LEU A 77 16.83 19.89 7.31
N HIS A 78 16.93 20.09 5.99
CA HIS A 78 16.37 19.17 5.01
C HIS A 78 17.50 18.29 4.50
N ASN A 79 17.57 17.08 5.02
CA ASN A 79 18.62 16.13 4.65
C ASN A 79 18.02 14.99 3.83
N SER A 80 18.70 14.59 2.75
CA SER A 80 18.25 13.49 1.88
C SER A 80 18.08 12.18 2.66
N PHE A 81 18.90 11.98 3.70
CA PHE A 81 18.85 10.84 4.64
C PHE A 81 17.51 10.73 5.38
N ILE A 82 16.85 11.85 5.69
CA ILE A 82 15.59 11.91 6.45
C ILE A 82 14.39 12.05 5.51
N SER A 83 14.63 12.14 4.19
CA SER A 83 13.57 12.33 3.21
C SER A 83 12.56 11.18 3.26
N ASN A 84 11.32 11.53 3.58
CA ASN A 84 10.19 10.59 3.63
C ASN A 84 9.25 10.78 2.42
N THR A 85 9.76 11.35 1.32
CA THR A 85 8.99 11.65 0.10
C THR A 85 8.31 10.41 -0.48
N TYR A 86 8.97 9.24 -0.49
CA TYR A 86 8.36 8.00 -0.99
C TYR A 86 7.18 7.51 -0.13
N TRP A 87 7.23 7.73 1.19
CA TRP A 87 6.11 7.46 2.09
C TRP A 87 4.94 8.41 1.83
N VAL A 88 5.22 9.70 1.66
CA VAL A 88 4.20 10.69 1.28
C VAL A 88 3.53 10.28 -0.03
N LEU A 89 4.30 9.89 -1.04
CA LEU A 89 3.77 9.43 -2.33
C LEU A 89 2.91 8.16 -2.17
N THR A 90 3.34 7.21 -1.33
CA THR A 90 2.57 6.00 -1.02
C THR A 90 1.19 6.36 -0.48
N PHE A 91 1.12 7.20 0.56
CA PHE A 91 -0.15 7.60 1.17
C PHE A 91 -1.00 8.47 0.25
N ALA A 92 -0.39 9.33 -0.56
CA ALA A 92 -1.11 10.13 -1.55
C ALA A 92 -1.77 9.27 -2.63
N CYS A 93 -1.05 8.26 -3.18
CA CYS A 93 -1.62 7.32 -4.13
C CYS A 93 -2.77 6.50 -3.51
N LEU A 94 -2.63 6.08 -2.24
CA LEU A 94 -3.71 5.40 -1.51
C LEU A 94 -4.92 6.31 -1.28
N ALA A 95 -4.70 7.61 -1.01
CA ALA A 95 -5.78 8.58 -0.85
C ALA A 95 -6.56 8.77 -2.17
N VAL A 96 -5.87 8.95 -3.29
CA VAL A 96 -6.48 9.06 -4.62
C VAL A 96 -7.24 7.77 -4.97
N ARG A 97 -6.67 6.60 -4.67
CA ARG A 97 -7.37 5.31 -4.82
C ARG A 97 -8.64 5.25 -3.97
N GLY A 98 -8.60 5.76 -2.73
CA GLY A 98 -9.77 5.93 -1.87
C GLY A 98 -10.86 6.75 -2.55
N ILE A 99 -10.52 7.91 -3.10
CA ILE A 99 -11.46 8.78 -3.83
C ILE A 99 -12.07 8.04 -5.03
N LEU A 100 -11.25 7.39 -5.85
CA LEU A 100 -11.72 6.62 -7.02
C LEU A 100 -12.66 5.48 -6.61
N GLY A 101 -12.35 4.77 -5.52
CA GLY A 101 -13.22 3.73 -4.98
C GLY A 101 -14.55 4.29 -4.48
N ALA A 102 -14.52 5.41 -3.75
CA ALA A 102 -15.74 6.07 -3.26
C ALA A 102 -16.62 6.55 -4.43
N LEU A 103 -16.02 7.12 -5.48
CA LEU A 103 -16.73 7.50 -6.70
C LEU A 103 -17.34 6.27 -7.39
N ARG A 104 -16.57 5.19 -7.52
CA ARG A 104 -17.05 3.94 -8.11
C ARG A 104 -18.25 3.39 -7.36
N TYR A 105 -18.16 3.20 -6.05
CA TYR A 105 -19.25 2.58 -5.29
C TYR A 105 -20.38 3.54 -4.90
N GLY A 106 -20.16 4.86 -5.02
CA GLY A 106 -21.15 5.90 -4.72
C GLY A 106 -21.95 6.41 -5.91
N TYR A 107 -21.37 6.43 -7.13
CA TYR A 107 -22.01 7.02 -8.33
C TYR A 107 -22.42 6.02 -9.41
N THR A 108 -22.04 4.74 -9.33
CA THR A 108 -22.23 3.76 -10.42
C THR A 108 -23.68 3.42 -10.75
N ALA A 109 -24.65 3.80 -9.92
CA ALA A 109 -26.06 3.60 -10.24
C ALA A 109 -26.55 4.35 -11.50
N SER A 110 -25.79 5.34 -12.01
CA SER A 110 -26.19 6.15 -13.17
C SER A 110 -25.10 6.34 -14.24
N ALA A 111 -23.89 5.86 -14.00
CA ALA A 111 -22.78 6.04 -14.94
C ALA A 111 -22.72 4.86 -15.92
N GLY A 112 -22.69 5.15 -17.23
CA GLY A 112 -22.52 4.12 -18.26
C GLY A 112 -21.25 3.28 -18.05
N GLY A 113 -21.23 2.07 -18.62
CA GLY A 113 -20.17 1.07 -18.38
C GLY A 113 -18.74 1.56 -18.63
N ASP A 114 -18.55 2.56 -19.51
CA ASP A 114 -17.24 3.14 -19.81
C ASP A 114 -16.61 3.84 -18.60
N LEU A 115 -17.40 4.57 -17.80
CA LEU A 115 -16.87 5.28 -16.62
C LEU A 115 -16.41 4.29 -15.55
N ASP A 116 -17.15 3.21 -15.32
CA ASP A 116 -16.76 2.18 -14.34
C ASP A 116 -15.42 1.55 -14.71
N PHE A 117 -15.23 1.23 -16.00
CA PHE A 117 -13.98 0.67 -16.50
C PHE A 117 -12.80 1.65 -16.32
N VAL A 118 -13.00 2.94 -16.65
CA VAL A 118 -11.96 3.97 -16.48
C VAL A 118 -11.58 4.15 -15.01
N VAL A 119 -12.57 4.26 -14.11
CA VAL A 119 -12.33 4.41 -12.67
C VAL A 119 -11.64 3.17 -12.10
N PHE A 120 -12.02 1.98 -12.55
CA PHE A 120 -11.36 0.72 -12.21
C PHE A 120 -9.88 0.72 -12.65
N LEU A 121 -9.60 1.07 -13.90
CA LEU A 121 -8.24 1.12 -14.45
C LEU A 121 -7.36 2.12 -13.68
N LEU A 122 -7.88 3.33 -13.44
CA LEU A 122 -7.17 4.35 -12.64
C LEU A 122 -6.89 3.87 -11.22
N SER A 123 -7.87 3.20 -10.58
CA SER A 123 -7.70 2.64 -9.24
C SER A 123 -6.61 1.56 -9.19
N ALA A 124 -6.50 0.74 -10.24
CA ALA A 124 -5.45 -0.27 -10.37
C ALA A 124 -4.06 0.37 -10.58
N ILE A 125 -3.97 1.41 -11.41
CA ILE A 125 -2.72 2.17 -11.62
C ILE A 125 -2.26 2.81 -10.31
N MET A 126 -3.17 3.45 -9.56
CA MET A 126 -2.85 4.07 -8.27
C MET A 126 -2.36 3.05 -7.25
N LEU A 127 -2.95 1.84 -7.22
CA LEU A 127 -2.43 0.75 -6.39
C LEU A 127 -1.03 0.33 -6.82
N GLY A 128 -0.77 0.21 -8.13
CA GLY A 128 0.56 -0.07 -8.66
C GLY A 128 1.59 0.96 -8.18
N ALA A 129 1.28 2.25 -8.36
CA ALA A 129 2.12 3.37 -7.94
C ALA A 129 2.37 3.41 -6.42
N ALA A 130 1.33 3.18 -5.61
CA ALA A 130 1.45 3.08 -4.15
C ALA A 130 2.43 1.96 -3.73
N ASN A 131 2.36 0.81 -4.39
CA ASN A 131 3.26 -0.31 -4.08
C ASN A 131 4.70 -0.04 -4.51
N VAL A 132 4.92 0.57 -5.68
CA VAL A 132 6.26 0.94 -6.14
C VAL A 132 6.88 1.96 -5.19
N SER A 133 6.14 3.01 -4.84
CA SER A 133 6.60 4.02 -3.88
C SER A 133 6.89 3.43 -2.50
N LEU A 134 6.07 2.50 -2.00
CA LEU A 134 6.34 1.78 -0.75
C LEU A 134 7.66 1.00 -0.83
N CYS A 135 7.89 0.26 -1.92
CA CYS A 135 9.15 -0.44 -2.14
C CYS A 135 10.34 0.53 -2.16
N CYS A 136 10.23 1.65 -2.89
CA CYS A 136 11.26 2.69 -2.91
C CYS A 136 11.51 3.27 -1.51
N ALA A 137 10.47 3.48 -0.71
CA ALA A 137 10.59 3.98 0.66
C ALA A 137 11.38 3.01 1.55
N LEU A 138 11.07 1.71 1.48
CA LEU A 138 11.78 0.68 2.23
C LEU A 138 13.22 0.49 1.76
N LEU A 139 13.47 0.58 0.45
CA LEU A 139 14.81 0.55 -0.14
C LEU A 139 15.66 1.73 0.32
N HIS A 140 15.08 2.93 0.28
CA HIS A 140 15.71 4.15 0.76
C HIS A 140 16.12 4.01 2.23
N GLN A 141 15.20 3.57 3.09
CA GLN A 141 15.49 3.32 4.51
C GLN A 141 16.57 2.25 4.71
N ARG A 142 16.56 1.18 3.92
CA ARG A 142 17.60 0.14 3.98
C ARG A 142 18.98 0.71 3.64
N LYS A 143 19.09 1.50 2.58
CA LYS A 143 20.37 2.10 2.15
C LYS A 143 20.97 2.92 3.29
N PHE A 144 20.18 3.78 3.93
CA PHE A 144 20.70 4.66 4.99
C PHE A 144 20.97 3.97 6.33
N ARG A 145 20.38 2.79 6.59
CA ARG A 145 20.75 1.96 7.76
C ARG A 145 22.18 1.42 7.71
N GLN A 146 22.76 1.29 6.52
CA GLN A 146 24.08 0.70 6.34
C GLN A 146 25.24 1.72 6.48
N PHE A 147 24.93 3.02 6.45
CA PHE A 147 25.93 4.08 6.43
C PHE A 147 26.56 4.52 7.77
N PRO A 148 26.11 4.17 9.00
CA PRO A 148 26.64 4.86 10.17
C PRO A 148 28.13 4.62 10.50
N GLN A 149 28.84 3.65 9.91
CA GLN A 149 30.16 3.25 10.44
C GLN A 149 31.24 2.82 9.44
N ALA A 150 30.98 2.76 8.14
CA ALA A 150 32.06 2.52 7.19
C ALA A 150 32.58 3.87 6.69
N GLU A 151 33.77 4.29 7.14
CA GLU A 151 34.57 5.20 6.31
C GLU A 151 34.53 4.64 4.88
N PRO A 152 34.27 5.47 3.86
CA PRO A 152 34.20 5.01 2.49
C PRO A 152 35.57 4.47 2.10
N SER A 153 35.79 3.16 2.32
CA SER A 153 36.93 2.46 1.78
C SER A 153 36.74 2.51 0.27
N LEU A 154 37.52 3.37 -0.39
CA LEU A 154 37.43 3.81 -1.78
C LEU A 154 37.43 2.66 -2.84
N ASN A 155 37.50 1.40 -2.42
CA ASN A 155 37.82 0.25 -3.25
C ASN A 155 36.80 -0.90 -3.16
N SER A 156 35.55 -0.67 -2.76
CA SER A 156 34.51 -1.72 -2.71
C SER A 156 33.73 -1.81 -4.04
N PRO A 157 34.01 -2.79 -4.92
CA PRO A 157 33.27 -2.98 -6.18
C PRO A 157 31.83 -3.50 -5.98
N LEU A 158 31.33 -3.62 -4.74
CA LEU A 158 30.04 -4.25 -4.43
C LEU A 158 28.83 -3.31 -4.62
N ASP A 159 29.04 -2.00 -4.71
CA ASP A 159 27.95 -1.02 -4.82
C ASP A 159 27.33 -0.95 -6.23
N SER A 160 28.05 -1.42 -7.26
CA SER A 160 27.58 -1.42 -8.64
C SER A 160 26.57 -2.54 -8.93
N GLU A 161 26.74 -3.74 -8.35
CA GLU A 161 25.78 -4.85 -8.52
C GLU A 161 24.45 -4.60 -7.81
N ALA A 162 24.48 -3.98 -6.62
CA ALA A 162 23.27 -3.62 -5.89
C ALA A 162 22.42 -2.59 -6.65
N ALA A 163 23.06 -1.64 -7.35
CA ALA A 163 22.40 -0.65 -8.18
C ALA A 163 21.78 -1.26 -9.46
N VAL A 164 22.42 -2.27 -10.06
CA VAL A 164 21.91 -2.96 -11.26
C VAL A 164 20.73 -3.89 -10.91
N LEU A 165 20.73 -4.50 -9.72
CA LEU A 165 19.58 -5.28 -9.24
C LEU A 165 18.35 -4.42 -8.88
N LEU A 166 18.55 -3.11 -8.74
CA LEU A 166 17.53 -2.10 -8.41
C LEU A 166 16.75 -1.61 -9.64
N ILE A 167 17.36 -1.67 -10.83
CA ILE A 167 16.78 -1.18 -12.09
C ILE A 167 16.14 -2.30 -12.90
N THR A 168 16.55 -3.55 -12.69
CA THR A 168 15.86 -4.66 -13.33
C THR A 168 14.49 -4.85 -12.68
N PRO A 169 13.37 -4.68 -13.41
CA PRO A 169 12.04 -4.98 -12.90
C PRO A 169 11.97 -6.51 -12.74
N THR A 170 12.51 -7.01 -11.63
CA THR A 170 12.51 -8.43 -11.36
C THR A 170 11.04 -8.84 -11.24
N ARG A 171 10.66 -9.79 -12.09
CA ARG A 171 9.34 -10.44 -12.18
C ARG A 171 8.89 -11.13 -10.88
N ARG A 172 9.59 -10.91 -9.77
CA ARG A 172 9.41 -11.56 -8.49
C ARG A 172 8.34 -10.81 -7.67
N PRO A 173 7.42 -11.55 -7.02
CA PRO A 173 6.30 -10.95 -6.31
C PRO A 173 6.78 -10.08 -5.12
N LYS A 174 6.02 -9.01 -4.86
CA LYS A 174 6.17 -8.07 -3.72
C LYS A 174 6.52 -8.77 -2.39
N LEU A 175 5.97 -9.97 -2.19
CA LEU A 175 6.21 -10.83 -1.05
C LEU A 175 7.71 -11.11 -0.83
N ILE A 176 8.48 -11.43 -1.88
CA ILE A 176 9.91 -11.78 -1.73
C ILE A 176 10.71 -10.57 -1.25
N PHE A 177 10.38 -9.37 -1.74
CA PHE A 177 11.06 -8.15 -1.31
C PHE A 177 10.76 -7.84 0.16
N VAL A 178 9.48 -7.89 0.55
CA VAL A 178 9.10 -7.69 1.94
C VAL A 178 9.72 -8.75 2.85
N MET A 179 9.66 -10.03 2.47
CA MET A 179 10.27 -11.11 3.24
C MET A 179 11.77 -10.87 3.38
N ARG A 180 12.47 -10.38 2.35
CA ARG A 180 13.88 -9.98 2.46
C ARG A 180 14.09 -8.83 3.44
N VAL A 181 13.17 -7.85 3.51
CA VAL A 181 13.25 -6.75 4.49
C VAL A 181 12.96 -7.25 5.92
N VAL A 182 11.96 -8.12 6.10
CA VAL A 182 11.55 -8.66 7.40
C VAL A 182 12.59 -9.62 7.95
N PHE A 183 13.12 -10.50 7.11
CA PHE A 183 14.06 -11.56 7.48
C PHE A 183 15.53 -11.17 7.21
N TYR A 184 15.82 -9.89 6.95
CA TYR A 184 17.22 -9.47 6.74
C TYR A 184 18.07 -9.74 7.99
N ALA A 185 19.20 -10.42 7.79
CA ALA A 185 20.03 -10.93 8.88
C ALA A 185 21.32 -10.11 9.16
N GLY A 186 21.49 -8.90 8.62
CA GLY A 186 22.68 -8.07 8.89
C GLY A 186 22.70 -7.38 10.27
N ASP A 187 23.79 -6.75 10.67
CA ASP A 187 24.00 -6.25 12.05
C ASP A 187 23.08 -5.11 12.47
N PHE A 188 22.70 -4.23 11.53
CA PHE A 188 21.73 -3.16 11.76
C PHE A 188 20.29 -3.62 11.51
N LYS A 189 19.81 -4.57 12.34
CA LYS A 189 18.43 -5.05 12.23
C LYS A 189 17.47 -4.03 12.82
N PRO A 190 16.31 -3.77 12.18
CA PRO A 190 15.21 -3.11 12.86
C PRO A 190 14.85 -3.87 14.15
N SER A 191 14.33 -3.16 15.14
CA SER A 191 13.87 -3.80 16.38
C SER A 191 12.85 -4.90 16.06
N VAL A 192 12.74 -5.92 16.92
CA VAL A 192 11.79 -7.01 16.72
C VAL A 192 10.37 -6.46 16.57
N GLY A 193 10.00 -5.45 17.35
CA GLY A 193 8.72 -4.75 17.24
C GLY A 193 8.48 -4.13 15.86
N MET A 194 9.47 -3.43 15.29
CA MET A 194 9.35 -2.85 13.94
C MET A 194 9.17 -3.93 12.86
N ARG A 195 9.87 -5.07 13.00
CA ARG A 195 9.71 -6.22 12.08
C ARG A 195 8.32 -6.83 12.17
N CYS A 196 7.79 -6.98 13.38
CA CYS A 196 6.42 -7.45 13.57
C CYS A 196 5.41 -6.46 12.96
N LEU A 197 5.57 -5.15 13.17
CA LEU A 197 4.66 -4.13 12.61
C LEU A 197 4.61 -4.18 11.08
N ILE A 198 5.76 -4.17 10.40
CA ILE A 198 5.79 -4.22 8.94
C ILE A 198 5.28 -5.57 8.41
N PHE A 199 5.57 -6.67 9.09
CA PHE A 199 5.08 -7.99 8.71
C PHE A 199 3.55 -8.05 8.79
N VAL A 200 2.96 -7.62 9.91
CA VAL A 200 1.51 -7.56 10.10
C VAL A 200 0.86 -6.64 9.05
N GLY A 201 1.44 -5.46 8.80
CA GLY A 201 0.97 -4.54 7.76
C GLY A 201 0.96 -5.19 6.37
N VAL A 202 2.01 -5.94 6.01
CA VAL A 202 2.06 -6.64 4.72
C VAL A 202 1.07 -7.80 4.67
N VAL A 203 0.96 -8.60 5.73
CA VAL A 203 -0.03 -9.69 5.79
C VAL A 203 -1.44 -9.13 5.58
N PHE A 204 -1.79 -8.01 6.22
CA PHE A 204 -3.08 -7.37 6.05
C PHE A 204 -3.27 -6.81 4.63
N SER A 205 -2.24 -6.20 4.04
CA SER A 205 -2.30 -5.74 2.65
C SER A 205 -2.39 -6.90 1.64
N CYS A 206 -1.80 -8.06 1.95
CA CYS A 206 -1.89 -9.25 1.12
C CYS A 206 -3.32 -9.80 1.02
N VAL A 207 -4.18 -9.56 2.01
CA VAL A 207 -5.60 -9.95 1.96
C VAL A 207 -6.27 -9.33 0.73
N ASN A 208 -6.02 -8.04 0.46
CA ASN A 208 -6.58 -7.35 -0.70
C ASN A 208 -5.81 -7.64 -2.01
N ALA A 209 -4.63 -8.25 -1.93
CA ALA A 209 -3.85 -8.65 -3.11
C ALA A 209 -4.26 -10.01 -3.68
N LEU A 210 -5.03 -10.80 -2.93
CA LEU A 210 -5.52 -12.09 -3.40
C LEU A 210 -6.61 -11.90 -4.47
N PRO A 211 -6.61 -12.72 -5.54
CA PRO A 211 -7.67 -12.69 -6.54
C PRO A 211 -9.05 -12.89 -5.89
N PRO A 212 -10.09 -12.18 -6.34
CA PRO A 212 -11.48 -12.40 -5.96
C PRO A 212 -11.91 -13.87 -5.96
N LEU A 213 -11.40 -14.67 -6.90
CA LEU A 213 -11.69 -16.09 -7.00
C LEU A 213 -11.28 -16.86 -5.73
N VAL A 214 -10.19 -16.46 -5.07
CA VAL A 214 -9.75 -17.05 -3.80
C VAL A 214 -10.74 -16.70 -2.69
N TRP A 215 -11.27 -15.47 -2.70
CA TRP A 215 -12.27 -15.06 -1.72
C TRP A 215 -13.62 -15.72 -1.96
N GLN A 216 -14.02 -15.92 -3.21
CA GLN A 216 -15.26 -16.63 -3.55
C GLN A 216 -15.26 -18.09 -3.09
N THR A 217 -14.10 -18.75 -3.03
CA THR A 217 -14.02 -20.14 -2.55
C THR A 217 -13.96 -20.25 -1.02
N ILE A 218 -13.39 -19.24 -0.34
CA ILE A 218 -13.21 -19.24 1.12
C ILE A 218 -14.44 -18.68 1.84
N LEU A 219 -15.02 -17.61 1.30
CA LEU A 219 -16.10 -16.90 1.97
C LEU A 219 -17.42 -17.63 1.73
N PRO A 220 -18.24 -17.83 2.78
CA PRO A 220 -19.56 -18.38 2.60
C PRO A 220 -20.37 -17.44 1.71
N GLY A 221 -21.18 -17.99 0.81
CA GLY A 221 -22.03 -17.22 -0.10
C GLY A 221 -23.17 -16.43 0.58
N ARG A 222 -23.09 -16.19 1.89
CA ARG A 222 -24.05 -15.44 2.70
C ARG A 222 -23.37 -14.21 3.28
N CYS A 223 -24.05 -13.07 3.27
CA CYS A 223 -23.63 -11.87 3.99
C CYS A 223 -23.43 -12.16 5.49
N ILE A 224 -22.47 -11.47 6.13
CA ILE A 224 -22.23 -11.57 7.58
C ILE A 224 -23.38 -10.92 8.34
N LEU A 225 -23.78 -9.72 7.89
CA LEU A 225 -24.92 -8.96 8.40
C LEU A 225 -25.72 -8.44 7.20
N ASN A 226 -27.01 -8.14 7.39
CA ASN A 226 -27.88 -7.62 6.32
C ASN A 226 -27.34 -6.36 5.61
N VAL A 227 -26.40 -5.64 6.24
CA VAL A 227 -25.80 -4.42 5.69
C VAL A 227 -24.31 -4.61 5.36
N PHE A 228 -23.65 -5.64 5.90
CA PHE A 228 -22.19 -5.77 5.87
C PHE A 228 -21.77 -7.03 5.10
N SER A 229 -21.07 -6.82 3.99
CA SER A 229 -20.55 -7.90 3.15
C SER A 229 -19.18 -8.37 3.63
N TRP A 230 -18.77 -9.57 3.24
CA TRP A 230 -17.40 -10.04 3.46
C TRP A 230 -16.36 -9.18 2.72
N VAL A 231 -16.74 -8.55 1.63
CA VAL A 231 -15.89 -7.62 0.89
C VAL A 231 -15.57 -6.40 1.75
N ASP A 232 -16.56 -5.87 2.48
CA ASP A 232 -16.37 -4.76 3.41
C ASP A 232 -15.39 -5.13 4.54
N LEU A 233 -15.44 -6.38 5.04
CA LEU A 233 -14.48 -6.86 6.02
C LEU A 233 -13.04 -6.89 5.47
N ILE A 234 -12.87 -7.38 4.24
CA ILE A 234 -11.57 -7.43 3.58
C ILE A 234 -11.02 -6.00 3.37
N LEU A 235 -11.86 -5.08 2.90
CA LEU A 235 -11.48 -3.68 2.74
C LEU A 235 -11.18 -3.02 4.10
N PHE A 236 -11.92 -3.37 5.15
CA PHE A 236 -11.63 -2.90 6.50
C PHE A 236 -10.25 -3.38 6.98
N VAL A 237 -9.90 -4.65 6.76
CA VAL A 237 -8.57 -5.19 7.09
C VAL A 237 -7.46 -4.46 6.34
N ASP A 238 -7.67 -4.11 5.06
CA ASP A 238 -6.70 -3.33 4.30
C ASP A 238 -6.52 -1.91 4.86
N SER A 239 -7.57 -1.31 5.44
CA SER A 239 -7.48 -0.06 6.21
C SER A 239 -6.47 -0.15 7.36
N LEU A 240 -6.49 -1.26 8.09
CA LEU A 240 -5.59 -1.49 9.21
C LEU A 240 -4.13 -1.57 8.73
N SER A 241 -3.88 -2.09 7.53
CA SER A 241 -2.53 -2.11 6.95
C SER A 241 -1.91 -0.70 6.84
N MET A 242 -2.71 0.31 6.45
CA MET A 242 -2.25 1.71 6.37
C MET A 242 -1.81 2.24 7.74
N VAL A 243 -2.55 1.89 8.80
CA VAL A 243 -2.21 2.26 10.18
C VAL A 243 -0.89 1.61 10.59
N PHE A 244 -0.70 0.32 10.32
CA PHE A 244 0.57 -0.37 10.62
C PHE A 244 1.75 0.25 9.87
N PHE A 245 1.58 0.57 8.59
CA PHE A 245 2.62 1.25 7.81
C PHE A 245 2.96 2.64 8.35
N PHE A 246 1.95 3.41 8.77
CA PHE A 246 2.18 4.71 9.39
C PHE A 246 2.89 4.61 10.76
N VAL A 247 2.50 3.64 11.59
CA VAL A 247 3.16 3.39 12.89
C VAL A 247 4.62 2.95 12.68
N PHE A 248 4.87 2.09 11.69
CA PHE A 248 6.22 1.69 11.30
C PHE A 248 7.07 2.89 10.86
N LEU A 249 6.54 3.73 9.96
CA LEU A 249 7.18 4.96 9.52
C LEU A 249 7.55 5.87 10.70
N ARG A 250 6.60 6.10 11.62
CA ARG A 250 6.82 6.93 12.81
C ARG A 250 7.96 6.37 13.67
N ALA A 251 7.95 5.07 13.92
CA ALA A 251 8.98 4.42 14.72
C ALA A 251 10.36 4.56 14.06
N GLU A 252 10.44 4.36 12.74
CA GLU A 252 11.68 4.48 11.99
C GLU A 252 12.19 5.92 11.96
N TYR A 253 11.31 6.91 11.79
CA TYR A 253 11.67 8.32 11.86
C TYR A 253 12.29 8.69 13.21
N LEU A 254 11.69 8.25 14.32
CA LEU A 254 12.21 8.54 15.66
C LEU A 254 13.61 7.94 15.85
N ARG A 255 13.82 6.71 15.39
CA ARG A 255 15.13 6.04 15.41
C ARG A 255 16.17 6.80 14.59
N LEU A 256 15.84 7.21 13.36
CA LEU A 256 16.74 7.96 12.49
C LEU A 256 17.06 9.35 13.07
N ARG A 257 16.07 10.00 13.69
CA ARG A 257 16.24 11.29 14.36
C ARG A 257 17.28 11.23 15.46
N GLU A 258 17.24 10.21 16.30
CA GLU A 258 18.20 10.02 17.40
C GLU A 258 19.63 9.88 16.87
N LEU A 259 19.81 9.11 15.79
CA LEU A 259 21.11 8.95 15.13
C LEU A 259 21.64 10.28 14.56
N THR A 260 20.81 11.02 13.82
CA THR A 260 21.23 12.30 13.26
C THR A 260 21.56 13.34 14.33
N LEU A 261 20.83 13.36 15.45
CA LEU A 261 21.14 14.25 16.56
C LEU A 261 22.50 13.92 17.20
N TYR A 262 22.81 12.63 17.32
CA TYR A 262 24.10 12.18 17.84
C TYR A 262 25.26 12.61 16.92
N GLU A 263 25.12 12.40 15.60
CA GLU A 263 26.11 12.83 14.60
C GLU A 263 26.29 14.35 14.57
N ALA A 264 25.19 15.11 14.63
CA ALA A 264 25.26 16.57 14.68
C ALA A 264 25.99 17.05 15.94
N TYR A 265 25.73 16.41 17.09
CA TYR A 265 26.41 16.74 18.34
C TYR A 265 27.90 16.40 18.30
N SER A 266 28.29 15.25 17.73
CA SER A 266 29.70 14.86 17.60
C SER A 266 30.47 15.82 16.70
N GLN A 267 29.90 16.21 15.55
CA GLN A 267 30.52 17.20 14.66
C GLN A 267 30.71 18.57 15.32
N ILE A 268 29.71 19.03 16.07
CA ILE A 268 29.81 20.28 16.83
C ILE A 268 30.91 20.15 17.88
N SER A 269 30.91 19.07 18.68
CA SER A 269 31.92 18.84 19.71
C SER A 269 33.34 18.79 19.15
N GLU A 270 33.56 18.18 17.99
CA GLU A 270 34.86 18.15 17.32
C GLU A 270 35.27 19.56 16.87
N SER A 271 34.34 20.31 16.28
CA SER A 271 34.58 21.70 15.86
C SER A 271 35.00 22.60 17.03
N TRP A 272 34.39 22.43 18.21
CA TRP A 272 34.77 23.17 19.41
C TRP A 272 36.17 22.83 19.92
N ARG A 273 36.60 21.57 19.82
CA ARG A 273 37.95 21.15 20.24
C ARG A 273 39.07 21.76 19.40
N PHE A 274 38.80 22.16 18.16
CA PHE A 274 39.79 22.83 17.32
C PHE A 274 39.96 24.33 17.64
N ILE A 275 39.00 24.94 18.35
CA ILE A 275 39.02 26.36 18.67
C ILE A 275 39.70 26.62 20.03
N SER A 276 39.65 25.65 20.95
CA SER A 276 40.28 25.71 22.27
C SER A 276 41.74 25.31 22.25
#